data_AF-A0A109LQF9-F1
#
_entry.id   AF-A0A109LQF9-F1
#
_cell.length_a   1.000
_cell.length_b   1.000
_cell.length_c   1.000
_cell.angle_alpha   90.00
_cell.angle_beta   90.00
_cell.angle_gamma   90.00
#
_symmetry.space_group_name_H-M   'P 1'
#
loop_
_entity.id
_entity.type
_entity.pdbx_description
1 polymer ?
#
loop_
_entity_poly.entity_id
_entity_poly.type
_entity_poly.pdbx_seq_one_letter_code
_entity_poly.pdbx_strand_id
1 'polypeptide(L)'
;MITLFAMPEDRSKAEAIVDAMVTDDLDVWNETAIPGGSQWSEALVRTKNTKCLVICWSEAALADTMEGKLFREAALDGCRQGRAIGALLDQVNPPESFACTLYNLASWRLNPGGWRRFLIGDAYLRDLVQAARFKQANRDPAPPSAPRKLFLRQAAVLSSAVIVPMVALASFTDVLLNFERRIAEQPSAKEQAAWDALPSGSCAALRDFVSEFDDGVYRDRADALLGAAVPSKETVWASRVLDDEIYLSHSSGSRESDAEVEGKRRCELLVQGMGVRNLQVKVSAFRQDCQSIGSDQLCDWRGTATCSFEEPQTVDVETCNL
;
A
#
# COMPACT_ATOMS: atom_id res chain seq x y z
N MET A 1 14.40 -3.25 -19.51
CA MET A 1 15.70 -2.82 -20.01
C MET A 1 16.19 -1.53 -19.38
N ILE A 2 17.17 -1.70 -18.50
CA ILE A 2 18.09 -0.69 -18.01
C ILE A 2 19.33 -0.73 -18.93
N THR A 3 19.90 0.42 -19.26
CA THR A 3 21.23 0.46 -19.90
C THR A 3 22.20 1.16 -18.98
N LEU A 4 23.34 0.52 -18.75
CA LEU A 4 24.47 1.12 -18.08
C LEU A 4 25.41 1.69 -19.13
N PHE A 5 25.77 2.97 -18.96
CA PHE A 5 26.56 3.74 -19.90
C PHE A 5 27.81 4.25 -19.19
N ALA A 6 28.97 3.78 -19.63
CA ALA A 6 30.26 4.09 -19.03
C ALA A 6 31.32 4.30 -20.11
N MET A 7 32.37 5.05 -19.77
CA MET A 7 33.54 5.16 -20.63
C MET A 7 34.27 3.81 -20.70
N PRO A 8 34.94 3.49 -21.82
CA PRO A 8 35.69 2.23 -21.99
C PRO A 8 36.70 1.95 -20.87
N GLU A 9 37.32 3.00 -20.32
CA GLU A 9 38.29 2.94 -19.23
C GLU A 9 37.68 2.41 -17.92
N ASP A 10 36.38 2.61 -17.73
CA ASP A 10 35.64 2.20 -16.53
C ASP A 10 34.97 0.83 -16.66
N ARG A 11 35.26 0.10 -17.75
CA ARG A 11 34.60 -1.17 -18.09
C ARG A 11 34.54 -2.17 -16.93
N SER A 12 35.63 -2.33 -16.19
CA SER A 12 35.68 -3.26 -15.05
C SER A 12 34.72 -2.88 -13.91
N LYS A 13 34.60 -1.58 -13.59
CA LYS A 13 33.65 -1.08 -12.59
C LYS A 13 32.21 -1.21 -13.10
N ALA A 14 31.99 -0.89 -14.37
CA ALA A 14 30.71 -1.01 -15.05
C ALA A 14 30.19 -2.46 -15.05
N GLU A 15 31.03 -3.43 -15.41
CA GLU A 15 30.71 -4.86 -15.41
C GLU A 15 30.26 -5.33 -14.02
N ALA A 16 30.94 -4.93 -12.96
CA ALA A 16 30.52 -5.29 -11.60
C ALA A 16 29.19 -4.65 -11.16
N ILE A 17 28.87 -3.45 -11.65
CA ILE A 17 27.53 -2.86 -11.41
C ILE A 17 26.46 -3.66 -12.15
N VAL A 18 26.74 -4.07 -13.39
CA VAL A 18 25.85 -4.91 -14.19
C VAL A 18 25.61 -6.25 -13.51
N ASP A 19 26.67 -6.92 -13.04
CA ASP A 19 26.57 -8.19 -12.30
C ASP A 19 25.67 -8.06 -11.06
N ALA A 20 25.80 -6.96 -10.32
CA ALA A 20 24.97 -6.70 -9.15
C ALA A 20 23.51 -6.44 -9.52
N MET A 21 23.24 -5.75 -10.63
CA MET A 21 21.87 -5.53 -11.10
C MET A 21 21.23 -6.83 -11.62
N VAL A 22 21.99 -7.65 -12.36
CA VAL A 22 21.52 -8.96 -12.86
C VAL A 22 21.25 -9.92 -11.71
N THR A 23 22.09 -9.92 -10.67
CA THR A 23 21.85 -10.70 -9.43
C THR A 23 20.53 -10.32 -8.75
N ASP A 24 20.08 -9.08 -8.92
CA ASP A 24 18.82 -8.55 -8.41
C ASP A 24 17.65 -8.66 -9.42
N ASP A 25 17.78 -9.56 -10.40
CA ASP A 25 16.79 -9.89 -11.44
C ASP A 25 16.40 -8.69 -12.33
N LEU A 26 17.35 -7.78 -12.57
CA LEU A 26 17.16 -6.66 -13.48
C LEU A 26 17.69 -7.00 -14.89
N ASP A 27 16.86 -6.71 -15.89
CA ASP A 27 17.22 -6.77 -17.31
C ASP A 27 18.11 -5.58 -17.67
N VAL A 28 19.43 -5.82 -17.66
CA VAL A 28 20.48 -4.80 -17.85
C VAL A 28 21.31 -5.08 -19.09
N TRP A 29 21.48 -4.04 -19.90
CA TRP A 29 22.43 -4.03 -21.01
C TRP A 29 23.65 -3.19 -20.64
N ASN A 30 24.84 -3.77 -20.77
CA ASN A 30 26.10 -3.06 -20.57
C ASN A 30 26.56 -2.44 -21.89
N GLU A 31 26.53 -1.10 -21.99
CA GLU A 31 26.98 -0.39 -23.17
C GLU A 31 28.31 0.29 -22.88
N THR A 32 29.40 -0.36 -23.31
CA THR A 32 30.78 0.14 -23.23
C THR A 32 31.31 0.53 -24.61
N ALA A 33 30.44 0.95 -25.53
CA ALA A 33 30.86 1.39 -26.84
C ALA A 33 31.75 2.63 -26.73
N ILE A 34 32.88 2.61 -27.46
CA ILE A 34 33.80 3.73 -27.54
C ILE A 34 33.07 4.90 -28.22
N PRO A 35 32.92 6.07 -27.55
CA PRO A 35 32.31 7.22 -28.18
C PRO A 35 33.02 7.61 -29.49
N GLY A 36 32.27 7.95 -30.53
CA GLY A 36 32.84 8.26 -31.86
C GLY A 36 33.33 7.05 -32.67
N GLY A 37 33.32 5.84 -32.11
CA GLY A 37 33.60 4.60 -32.85
C GLY A 37 32.44 4.18 -33.76
N SER A 38 32.68 3.18 -34.62
CA SER A 38 31.66 2.65 -35.57
C SER A 38 30.41 2.10 -34.88
N GLN A 39 30.51 1.67 -33.63
CA GLN A 39 29.40 1.15 -32.82
C GLN A 39 28.66 2.23 -32.00
N TRP A 40 29.17 3.47 -31.97
CA TRP A 40 28.63 4.55 -31.13
C TRP A 40 27.22 4.97 -31.53
N SER A 41 26.93 5.04 -32.84
CA SER A 41 25.60 5.39 -33.34
C SER A 41 24.55 4.38 -32.91
N GLU A 42 24.88 3.09 -32.93
CA GLU A 42 24.00 2.02 -32.47
C GLU A 42 23.80 2.09 -30.94
N ALA A 43 24.87 2.32 -30.18
CA ALA A 43 24.79 2.55 -28.73
C ALA A 43 23.86 3.72 -28.38
N LEU A 44 23.95 4.85 -29.09
CA LEU A 44 23.06 5.99 -28.91
C LEU A 44 21.60 5.67 -29.23
N VAL A 45 21.34 4.94 -30.32
CA VAL A 45 19.97 4.52 -30.66
C VAL A 45 19.39 3.62 -29.57
N ARG A 46 20.19 2.69 -29.04
CA ARG A 46 19.76 1.80 -27.95
C ARG A 46 19.51 2.57 -26.67
N THR A 47 20.42 3.48 -26.28
CA THR A 47 20.20 4.31 -25.08
C THR A 47 18.90 5.09 -25.20
N LYS A 48 18.50 5.62 -26.36
CA LYS A 48 17.21 6.31 -26.52
C LYS A 48 15.99 5.44 -26.25
N ASN A 49 16.09 4.12 -26.43
CA ASN A 49 14.98 3.18 -26.25
C ASN A 49 14.90 2.58 -24.85
N THR A 50 15.73 3.03 -23.90
CA THR A 50 15.78 2.43 -22.55
C THR A 50 14.91 3.17 -21.56
N LYS A 51 14.32 2.40 -20.63
CA LYS A 51 13.45 2.96 -19.56
C LYS A 51 14.26 3.64 -18.47
N CYS A 52 15.48 3.15 -18.22
CA CYS A 52 16.41 3.73 -17.26
C CYS A 52 17.82 3.71 -17.86
N LEU A 53 18.49 4.86 -17.76
CA LEU A 53 19.87 5.04 -18.19
C LEU A 53 20.75 5.31 -16.97
N VAL A 54 21.68 4.42 -16.67
CA VAL A 54 22.64 4.57 -15.57
C VAL A 54 23.92 5.16 -16.13
N ILE A 55 24.18 6.43 -15.85
CA ILE A 55 25.36 7.16 -16.33
C ILE A 55 26.49 7.01 -15.31
N CYS A 56 27.60 6.41 -15.71
CA CYS A 56 28.80 6.30 -14.89
C CYS A 56 29.72 7.50 -15.11
N TRP A 57 29.90 8.32 -14.07
CA TRP A 57 30.76 9.49 -14.07
C TRP A 57 32.14 9.15 -13.50
N SER A 58 33.18 9.34 -14.32
CA SER A 58 34.58 9.13 -13.99
C SER A 58 35.42 10.31 -14.48
N GLU A 59 36.72 10.30 -14.18
CA GLU A 59 37.66 11.25 -14.78
C GLU A 59 37.67 11.19 -16.32
N ALA A 60 37.55 9.98 -16.89
CA ALA A 60 37.50 9.78 -18.34
C ALA A 60 36.26 10.44 -18.98
N ALA A 61 35.11 10.38 -18.31
CA ALA A 61 33.86 11.00 -18.79
C ALA A 61 33.95 12.54 -18.84
N LEU A 62 34.80 13.14 -18.00
CA LEU A 62 35.00 14.59 -17.92
C LEU A 62 36.20 15.10 -18.71
N ALA A 63 37.03 14.21 -19.25
CA ALA A 63 38.16 14.59 -20.07
C ALA A 63 37.72 15.47 -21.26
N ASP A 64 38.59 16.40 -21.66
CA ASP A 64 38.35 17.28 -22.82
C ASP A 64 38.66 16.58 -24.16
N THR A 65 38.30 15.31 -24.25
CA THR A 65 38.37 14.51 -25.47
C THR A 65 37.06 14.63 -26.26
N MET A 66 37.08 14.27 -27.55
CA MET A 66 35.86 14.22 -28.35
C MET A 66 34.86 13.21 -27.76
N GLU A 67 35.39 12.11 -27.25
CA GLU A 67 34.64 11.01 -26.67
C GLU A 67 33.92 11.44 -25.39
N GLY A 68 34.63 12.14 -24.50
CA GLY A 68 34.05 12.70 -23.28
C GLY A 68 32.96 13.73 -23.60
N LYS A 69 33.13 14.56 -24.64
CA LYS A 69 32.10 15.52 -25.08
C LYS A 69 30.82 14.82 -25.52
N LEU A 70 30.94 13.80 -26.38
CA LEU A 70 29.81 13.02 -26.86
C LEU A 70 29.11 12.24 -25.73
N PHE A 71 29.88 11.67 -24.80
CA PHE A 71 29.34 11.01 -23.61
C PHE A 71 28.51 11.98 -22.76
N ARG A 72 29.04 13.17 -22.47
CA ARG A 72 28.34 14.21 -21.70
C ARG A 72 27.07 14.66 -22.37
N GLU A 73 27.07 14.84 -23.70
CA GLU A 73 25.86 15.21 -24.44
C GLU A 73 24.76 14.15 -24.31
N ALA A 74 25.10 12.87 -24.48
CA ALA A 74 24.16 11.76 -24.32
C ALA A 74 23.65 11.63 -22.87
N ALA A 75 24.52 11.83 -21.88
CA ALA A 75 24.15 11.85 -20.47
C ALA A 75 23.16 12.97 -20.15
N LEU A 76 23.41 14.18 -20.65
CA LEU A 76 22.53 15.33 -20.47
C LEU A 76 21.18 15.13 -21.17
N ASP A 77 21.17 14.55 -22.37
CA ASP A 77 19.93 14.19 -23.08
C ASP A 77 19.07 13.21 -22.27
N GLY A 78 19.68 12.12 -21.78
CA GLY A 78 18.99 11.16 -20.92
C GLY A 78 18.47 11.77 -19.62
N CYS A 79 19.21 12.75 -19.07
CA CYS A 79 18.76 13.46 -17.88
C CYS A 79 17.59 14.40 -18.14
N ARG A 80 17.62 15.19 -19.23
CA ARG A 80 16.50 16.06 -19.64
C ARG A 80 15.22 15.28 -19.92
N GLN A 81 15.36 14.06 -20.43
CA GLN A 81 14.24 13.15 -20.67
C GLN A 81 13.74 12.45 -19.39
N GLY A 82 14.35 12.75 -18.23
CA GLY A 82 13.92 12.21 -16.94
C GLY A 82 14.11 10.70 -16.80
N ARG A 83 14.99 10.08 -17.60
CA ARG A 83 15.25 8.62 -17.59
C ARG A 83 16.62 8.25 -17.03
N ALA A 84 17.50 9.24 -16.82
CA ALA A 84 18.83 9.00 -16.31
C ALA A 84 18.92 9.04 -14.77
N ILE A 85 19.86 8.26 -14.23
CA ILE A 85 20.44 8.41 -12.90
C ILE A 85 21.96 8.40 -13.05
N GLY A 86 22.68 9.12 -12.18
CA GLY A 86 24.15 9.17 -12.22
C GLY A 86 24.79 8.33 -11.12
N ALA A 87 25.89 7.66 -11.47
CA ALA A 87 26.73 6.90 -10.56
C ALA A 87 28.16 7.47 -10.62
N LEU A 88 28.67 8.03 -9.53
CA LEU A 88 30.00 8.62 -9.48
C LEU A 88 31.03 7.52 -9.19
N LEU A 89 31.78 7.08 -10.19
CA LEU A 89 32.82 6.05 -10.06
C LEU A 89 34.13 6.58 -9.47
N ASP A 90 34.37 7.89 -9.61
CA ASP A 90 35.51 8.64 -9.08
C ASP A 90 35.02 9.88 -8.31
N GLN A 91 35.93 10.58 -7.61
CA GLN A 91 35.61 11.84 -6.92
C GLN A 91 35.54 13.01 -7.90
N VAL A 92 34.56 12.95 -8.79
CA VAL A 92 34.34 13.95 -9.84
C VAL A 92 33.00 14.64 -9.68
N ASN A 93 32.93 15.89 -10.15
CA ASN A 93 31.69 16.66 -10.22
C ASN A 93 31.16 16.61 -11.65
N PRO A 94 29.99 15.99 -11.89
CA PRO A 94 29.32 16.07 -13.18
C PRO A 94 29.06 17.54 -13.58
N PRO A 95 28.83 17.82 -14.88
CA PRO A 95 28.47 19.17 -15.33
C PRO A 95 27.25 19.70 -14.57
N GLU A 96 27.22 21.00 -14.24
CA GLU A 96 26.12 21.63 -13.50
C GLU A 96 24.74 21.44 -14.18
N SER A 97 24.73 21.26 -15.50
CA SER A 97 23.53 20.99 -16.28
C SER A 97 22.96 19.58 -16.07
N PHE A 98 23.67 18.68 -15.39
CA PHE A 98 23.21 17.34 -15.04
C PHE A 98 22.39 17.38 -13.73
N ALA A 99 21.11 17.71 -13.84
CA ALA A 99 20.20 17.86 -12.70
C ALA A 99 19.60 16.53 -12.17
N CYS A 100 20.16 15.37 -12.52
CA CYS A 100 19.62 14.07 -12.13
C CYS A 100 20.22 13.56 -10.81
N THR A 101 19.52 12.63 -10.15
CA THR A 101 19.98 12.05 -8.88
C THR A 101 21.32 11.35 -9.04
N LEU A 102 22.26 11.66 -8.14
CA LEU A 102 23.63 11.13 -8.12
C LEU A 102 23.83 10.15 -6.96
N TYR A 103 24.41 9.00 -7.26
CA TYR A 103 24.84 7.99 -6.29
C TYR A 103 26.37 7.96 -6.26
N ASN A 104 26.95 8.25 -5.10
CA ASN A 104 28.39 8.27 -4.95
C ASN A 104 28.94 6.84 -4.76
N LEU A 105 29.65 6.34 -5.76
CA LEU A 105 30.39 5.07 -5.74
C LEU A 105 31.91 5.27 -5.68
N ALA A 106 32.42 6.50 -5.50
CA ALA A 106 33.86 6.77 -5.53
C ALA A 106 34.61 6.07 -4.39
N SER A 107 33.93 5.79 -3.28
CA SER A 107 34.45 5.02 -2.13
C SER A 107 34.10 3.53 -2.19
N TRP A 108 33.31 3.10 -3.18
CA TRP A 108 32.97 1.70 -3.37
C TRP A 108 34.19 0.94 -3.89
N ARG A 109 34.34 -0.30 -3.43
CA ARG A 109 35.44 -1.19 -3.82
C ARG A 109 34.85 -2.44 -4.43
N LEU A 110 35.42 -2.85 -5.55
CA LEU A 110 35.11 -4.12 -6.19
C LEU A 110 35.49 -5.27 -5.24
N ASN A 111 34.52 -6.11 -4.88
CA ASN A 111 34.72 -7.32 -4.06
C ASN A 111 35.51 -7.10 -2.76
N PRO A 112 34.95 -6.38 -1.76
CA PRO A 112 35.61 -6.26 -0.47
C PRO A 112 35.77 -7.65 0.17
N GLY A 113 37.01 -8.11 0.32
CA GLY A 113 37.30 -9.42 0.94
C GLY A 113 36.96 -9.48 2.43
N GLY A 114 36.62 -10.68 2.91
CA GLY A 114 36.47 -11.03 4.33
C GLY A 114 35.27 -10.37 5.04
N TRP A 115 35.42 -10.16 6.36
CA TRP A 115 34.37 -9.59 7.24
C TRP A 115 33.91 -8.18 6.85
N ARG A 116 34.73 -7.43 6.09
CA ARG A 116 34.36 -6.09 5.59
C ARG A 116 33.20 -6.11 4.60
N ARG A 117 33.00 -7.22 3.87
CA ARG A 117 31.81 -7.46 3.02
C ARG A 117 30.52 -7.38 3.83
N PHE A 118 30.54 -7.85 5.08
CA PHE A 118 29.35 -7.85 5.94
C PHE A 118 29.07 -6.50 6.59
N LEU A 119 30.11 -5.73 6.97
CA LEU A 119 29.91 -4.48 7.70
C LEU A 119 29.67 -3.26 6.80
N ILE A 120 30.52 -3.10 5.78
CA ILE A 120 30.42 -1.95 4.88
C ILE A 120 29.40 -2.27 3.78
N GLY A 121 29.32 -3.54 3.37
CA GLY A 121 28.36 -4.02 2.39
C GLY A 121 28.44 -3.29 1.05
N ASP A 122 27.80 -3.87 0.06
CA ASP A 122 27.47 -3.18 -1.18
C ASP A 122 26.32 -2.18 -0.95
N ALA A 123 26.36 -1.39 0.14
CA ALA A 123 25.28 -0.48 0.50
C ALA A 123 25.08 0.61 -0.55
N TYR A 124 26.18 1.16 -1.08
CA TYR A 124 26.14 2.14 -2.17
C TYR A 124 25.60 1.52 -3.46
N LEU A 125 26.04 0.30 -3.78
CA LEU A 125 25.61 -0.41 -4.98
C LEU A 125 24.14 -0.83 -4.88
N ARG A 126 23.68 -1.26 -3.69
CA ARG A 126 22.28 -1.57 -3.41
C ARG A 126 21.39 -0.34 -3.59
N ASP A 127 21.82 0.82 -3.10
CA ASP A 127 21.08 2.07 -3.30
C ASP A 127 20.96 2.41 -4.80
N LEU A 128 22.03 2.20 -5.59
CA LEU A 128 22.00 2.38 -7.04
C LEU A 128 21.07 1.36 -7.74
N VAL A 129 21.12 0.08 -7.35
CA VAL A 129 20.26 -0.99 -7.91
C VAL A 129 18.79 -0.70 -7.62
N GLN A 130 18.45 -0.28 -6.40
CA GLN A 130 17.09 0.13 -6.05
C GLN A 130 16.65 1.35 -6.87
N ALA A 131 17.52 2.35 -7.00
CA ALA A 131 17.25 3.52 -7.83
C ALA A 131 16.96 3.16 -9.29
N ALA A 132 17.76 2.27 -9.88
CA ALA A 132 17.56 1.77 -11.23
C ALA A 132 16.22 1.03 -11.37
N ARG A 133 15.83 0.21 -10.39
CA ARG A 133 14.53 -0.47 -10.34
C ARG A 133 13.36 0.53 -10.28
N PHE A 134 13.44 1.54 -9.42
CA PHE A 134 12.43 2.61 -9.35
C PHE A 134 12.31 3.35 -10.68
N LYS A 135 13.45 3.71 -11.27
CA LYS A 135 13.49 4.44 -12.54
C LYS A 135 12.95 3.61 -13.71
N GLN A 136 13.27 2.32 -13.76
CA GLN A 136 12.70 1.38 -14.73
C GLN A 136 11.18 1.27 -14.63
N ALA A 137 10.63 1.42 -13.42
CA ALA A 137 9.20 1.48 -13.13
C ALA A 137 8.58 2.88 -13.34
N ASN A 138 9.31 3.82 -13.95
CA ASN A 138 8.91 5.21 -14.14
C ASN A 138 8.54 5.94 -12.84
N ARG A 139 9.25 5.64 -11.75
CA ARG A 139 9.15 6.33 -10.46
C ARG A 139 10.43 7.11 -10.18
N ASP A 140 10.30 8.15 -9.36
CA ASP A 140 11.48 8.91 -8.94
C ASP A 140 12.37 8.08 -8.02
N PRO A 141 13.69 8.08 -8.26
CA PRO A 141 14.61 7.26 -7.49
C PRO A 141 14.81 7.87 -6.10
N ALA A 142 14.83 7.02 -5.07
CA ALA A 142 15.03 7.45 -3.69
C ALA A 142 16.41 8.11 -3.49
N PRO A 143 16.53 9.16 -2.67
CA PRO A 143 17.82 9.81 -2.42
C PRO A 143 18.84 8.83 -1.81
N PRO A 144 20.15 9.01 -2.08
CA PRO A 144 21.20 8.11 -1.59
C PRO A 144 21.21 8.05 -0.05
N SER A 145 21.14 6.84 0.49
CA SER A 145 21.01 6.57 1.94
C SER A 145 22.30 6.01 2.55
N ALA A 146 23.19 5.45 1.73
CA ALA A 146 24.44 4.82 2.12
C ALA A 146 25.33 5.64 3.09
N PRO A 147 25.60 6.95 2.87
CA PRO A 147 26.44 7.70 3.80
C PRO A 147 25.81 7.83 5.20
N ARG A 148 24.49 7.98 5.28
CA ARG A 148 23.78 8.03 6.57
C ARG A 148 23.81 6.68 7.29
N LYS A 149 23.58 5.59 6.56
CA LYS A 149 23.59 4.22 7.11
C LYS A 149 24.96 3.81 7.62
N LEU A 150 26.03 4.17 6.90
CA LEU A 150 27.40 3.88 7.33
C LEU A 150 27.81 4.71 8.55
N PHE A 151 27.42 5.98 8.62
CA PHE A 151 27.65 6.80 9.81
C PHE A 151 26.96 6.21 11.05
N LEU A 152 25.69 5.80 10.93
CA LEU A 152 24.96 5.15 12.03
C LEU A 152 25.59 3.83 12.46
N ARG A 153 26.05 3.00 11.50
CA ARG A 153 26.75 1.74 11.81
C ARG A 153 28.10 1.98 12.47
N GLN A 154 28.87 2.96 12.01
CA GLN A 154 30.15 3.33 12.62
C GLN A 154 29.95 3.89 14.04
N ALA A 155 28.93 4.73 14.25
CA ALA A 155 28.55 5.21 15.58
C ALA A 155 28.17 4.04 16.52
N ALA A 156 27.45 3.03 16.02
CA ALA A 156 27.09 1.83 16.78
C ALA A 156 28.29 0.92 17.12
N VAL A 157 29.33 0.89 16.29
CA VAL A 157 30.57 0.12 16.57
C VAL A 157 31.52 0.89 17.48
N LEU A 158 31.60 2.21 17.36
CA LEU A 158 32.39 3.03 18.28
C LEU A 158 31.75 3.13 19.67
N SER A 159 30.42 3.12 19.76
CA SER A 159 29.74 2.98 21.04
C SER A 159 30.03 1.63 21.69
N SER A 160 30.15 0.53 20.93
CA SER A 160 30.50 -0.78 21.52
C SER A 160 31.96 -0.86 21.99
N ALA A 161 32.93 -0.23 21.32
CA ALA A 161 34.35 -0.32 21.71
C ALA A 161 34.72 0.43 23.02
N VAL A 162 33.99 1.50 23.36
CA VAL A 162 34.23 2.28 24.60
C VAL A 162 33.31 1.84 25.74
N ILE A 163 32.10 1.37 25.43
CA ILE A 163 31.10 1.01 26.44
C ILE A 163 31.27 -0.44 26.92
N VAL A 164 31.75 -1.38 26.10
CA VAL A 164 31.85 -2.79 26.49
C VAL A 164 32.78 -3.05 27.71
N PRO A 165 33.92 -2.36 27.92
CA PRO A 165 34.70 -2.57 29.15
C PRO A 165 34.05 -2.00 30.43
N MET A 166 33.32 -0.88 30.35
CA MET A 166 32.64 -0.30 31.52
C MET A 166 31.28 -0.93 31.81
N VAL A 167 30.56 -1.37 30.78
CA VAL A 167 29.24 -1.99 30.90
C VAL A 167 29.36 -3.48 31.19
N ALA A 168 30.44 -4.18 30.85
CA ALA A 168 30.65 -5.58 31.28
C ALA A 168 30.74 -5.76 32.81
N LEU A 169 31.13 -4.72 33.57
CA LEU A 169 31.15 -4.77 35.04
C LEU A 169 29.84 -4.29 35.70
N ALA A 170 28.99 -3.54 34.99
CA ALA A 170 27.73 -3.01 35.53
C ALA A 170 26.45 -3.65 34.97
N SER A 171 26.49 -4.33 33.81
CA SER A 171 25.30 -4.88 33.13
C SER A 171 25.15 -6.39 33.18
N PHE A 172 26.12 -7.14 33.74
CA PHE A 172 25.92 -8.58 33.92
C PHE A 172 24.78 -8.89 34.91
N THR A 173 24.47 -7.97 35.83
CA THR A 173 23.31 -8.06 36.73
C THR A 173 22.01 -7.61 36.06
N ASP A 174 22.02 -6.55 35.25
CA ASP A 174 20.82 -6.04 34.58
C ASP A 174 20.37 -6.90 33.38
N VAL A 175 21.31 -7.52 32.67
CA VAL A 175 21.00 -8.41 31.54
C VAL A 175 20.40 -9.72 32.03
N LEU A 176 20.84 -10.27 33.17
CA LEU A 176 20.20 -11.46 33.75
C LEU A 176 18.82 -11.17 34.35
N LEU A 177 18.61 -9.98 34.93
CA LEU A 177 17.31 -9.60 35.52
C LEU A 177 16.28 -9.12 34.49
N ASN A 178 16.69 -8.56 33.34
CA ASN A 178 15.76 -8.12 32.29
C ASN A 178 15.58 -9.11 31.14
N PHE A 179 16.33 -10.20 31.08
CA PHE A 179 16.13 -11.23 30.05
C PHE A 179 14.78 -11.95 30.23
N GLU A 180 14.37 -12.23 31.48
CA GLU A 180 13.03 -12.74 31.77
C GLU A 180 11.94 -11.77 31.31
N ARG A 181 12.15 -10.46 31.52
CA ARG A 181 11.19 -9.42 31.13
C ARG A 181 11.06 -9.30 29.61
N ARG A 182 12.15 -9.41 28.86
CA ARG A 182 12.11 -9.40 27.37
C ARG A 182 11.51 -10.65 26.76
N ILE A 183 11.59 -11.81 27.42
CA ILE A 183 10.88 -13.01 26.98
C ILE A 183 9.38 -12.87 27.31
N ALA A 184 9.03 -12.27 28.45
CA ALA A 184 7.65 -11.97 28.81
C ALA A 184 6.99 -10.91 27.89
N GLU A 185 7.78 -10.06 27.23
CA GLU A 185 7.29 -9.04 26.29
C GLU A 185 7.12 -9.53 24.83
N GLN A 186 7.32 -10.83 24.55
CA GLN A 186 7.00 -11.36 23.21
C GLN A 186 5.54 -11.80 23.15
N PRO A 187 4.75 -11.32 22.17
CA PRO A 187 3.37 -11.74 22.02
C PRO A 187 3.34 -13.25 21.72
N SER A 188 2.36 -13.95 22.29
CA SER A 188 2.19 -15.36 21.94
C SER A 188 1.86 -15.50 20.45
N ALA A 189 2.19 -16.64 19.83
CA ALA A 189 1.89 -16.85 18.41
C ALA A 189 0.38 -16.72 18.09
N LYS A 190 -0.48 -17.08 19.05
CA LYS A 190 -1.94 -16.93 18.95
C LYS A 190 -2.35 -15.45 19.02
N GLU A 191 -1.78 -14.70 19.97
CA GLU A 191 -2.04 -13.26 20.13
C GLU A 191 -1.59 -12.48 18.89
N GLN A 192 -0.38 -12.75 18.39
CA GLN A 192 0.14 -12.14 17.16
C GLN A 192 -0.79 -12.40 15.97
N ALA A 193 -1.20 -13.66 15.77
CA ALA A 193 -2.10 -14.01 14.68
C ALA A 193 -3.48 -13.35 14.81
N ALA A 194 -4.01 -13.24 16.03
CA ALA A 194 -5.27 -12.55 16.30
C ALA A 194 -5.16 -11.04 16.03
N TRP A 195 -4.04 -10.42 16.43
CA TRP A 195 -3.76 -9.02 16.18
C TRP A 195 -3.66 -8.72 14.68
N ASP A 196 -2.90 -9.54 13.94
CA ASP A 196 -2.71 -9.39 12.49
C ASP A 196 -4.00 -9.66 11.69
N ALA A 197 -4.95 -10.40 12.26
CA ALA A 197 -6.26 -10.69 11.66
C ALA A 197 -7.33 -9.62 11.94
N LEU A 198 -7.03 -8.58 12.74
CA LEU A 198 -8.01 -7.55 13.08
C LEU A 198 -8.46 -6.77 11.83
N PRO A 199 -9.77 -6.68 11.55
CA PRO A 199 -10.25 -5.87 10.45
C PRO A 199 -10.01 -4.38 10.76
N SER A 200 -9.35 -3.68 9.83
CA SER A 200 -9.06 -2.25 9.95
C SER A 200 -10.35 -1.46 10.19
N GLY A 201 -10.34 -0.54 11.16
CA GLY A 201 -11.50 0.31 11.47
C GLY A 201 -12.46 -0.22 12.52
N SER A 202 -12.43 -1.52 12.88
CA SER A 202 -13.44 -2.12 13.76
C SER A 202 -13.11 -2.00 15.24
N CYS A 203 -13.73 -1.05 15.94
CA CYS A 203 -13.59 -0.95 17.41
C CYS A 203 -14.18 -2.17 18.14
N ALA A 204 -15.22 -2.81 17.59
CA ALA A 204 -15.81 -4.01 18.19
C ALA A 204 -14.82 -5.17 18.22
N ALA A 205 -14.17 -5.46 17.09
CA ALA A 205 -13.16 -6.52 17.01
C ALA A 205 -11.96 -6.23 17.93
N LEU A 206 -11.58 -4.96 18.07
CA LEU A 206 -10.51 -4.56 18.98
C LEU A 206 -10.90 -4.76 20.45
N ARG A 207 -12.15 -4.49 20.85
CA ARG A 207 -12.64 -4.80 22.22
C ARG A 207 -12.68 -6.31 22.48
N ASP A 208 -13.10 -7.09 21.50
CA ASP A 208 -13.11 -8.54 21.61
C ASP A 208 -11.69 -9.08 21.79
N PHE A 209 -10.73 -8.56 21.02
CA PHE A 209 -9.30 -8.89 21.19
C PHE A 209 -8.80 -8.55 22.59
N VAL A 210 -9.11 -7.35 23.08
CA VAL A 210 -8.73 -6.87 24.41
C VAL A 210 -9.35 -7.73 25.53
N SER A 211 -10.54 -8.29 25.30
CA SER A 211 -11.18 -9.22 26.22
C SER A 211 -10.59 -10.63 26.16
N GLU A 212 -10.08 -11.07 25.01
CA GLU A 212 -9.44 -12.39 24.86
C GLU A 212 -7.99 -12.40 25.37
N PHE A 213 -7.28 -11.28 25.24
CA PHE A 213 -5.88 -11.09 25.63
C PHE A 213 -5.75 -9.95 26.64
N ASP A 214 -6.35 -10.12 27.83
CA ASP A 214 -6.39 -9.10 28.88
C ASP A 214 -5.01 -8.70 29.41
N ASP A 215 -4.10 -9.65 29.54
CA ASP A 215 -2.69 -9.46 29.92
C ASP A 215 -1.71 -9.55 28.72
N GLY A 216 -2.20 -9.34 27.49
CA GLY A 216 -1.41 -9.44 26.26
C GLY A 216 -0.39 -8.30 26.08
N VAL A 217 0.67 -8.56 25.31
CA VAL A 217 1.68 -7.54 24.93
C VAL A 217 1.05 -6.39 24.16
N TYR A 218 -0.03 -6.64 23.41
CA TYR A 218 -0.74 -5.61 22.67
C TYR A 218 -1.75 -4.80 23.47
N ARG A 219 -1.93 -5.09 24.77
CA ARG A 219 -2.99 -4.50 25.60
C ARG A 219 -2.95 -2.97 25.62
N ASP A 220 -1.82 -2.38 25.99
CA ASP A 220 -1.67 -0.92 26.09
C ASP A 220 -1.91 -0.23 24.74
N ARG A 221 -1.48 -0.86 23.63
CA ARG A 221 -1.69 -0.34 22.29
C ARG A 221 -3.16 -0.39 21.89
N ALA A 222 -3.84 -1.49 22.19
CA ALA A 222 -5.26 -1.65 21.92
C ALA A 222 -6.10 -0.64 22.72
N ASP A 223 -5.78 -0.44 24.00
CA ASP A 223 -6.45 0.56 24.85
C ASP A 223 -6.23 1.99 24.32
N ALA A 224 -5.03 2.32 23.84
CA ALA A 224 -4.74 3.60 23.20
C ALA A 224 -5.57 3.82 21.92
N LEU A 225 -5.74 2.78 21.09
CA LEU A 225 -6.56 2.84 19.88
C LEU A 225 -8.05 2.97 20.20
N LEU A 226 -8.55 2.27 21.22
CA LEU A 226 -9.93 2.42 21.72
C LEU A 226 -10.17 3.82 22.30
N GLY A 227 -9.19 4.39 23.01
CA GLY A 227 -9.26 5.75 23.54
C GLY A 227 -9.22 6.84 22.45
N ALA A 228 -8.69 6.52 21.27
CA ALA A 228 -8.66 7.38 20.10
C ALA A 228 -9.85 7.16 19.15
N ALA A 229 -10.82 6.32 19.52
CA ALA A 229 -11.99 6.03 18.69
C ALA A 229 -12.79 7.31 18.40
N VAL A 230 -13.18 7.48 17.14
CA VAL A 230 -14.01 8.62 16.71
C VAL A 230 -15.43 8.11 16.48
N PRO A 231 -16.45 8.66 17.16
CA PRO A 231 -17.83 8.31 16.88
C PRO A 231 -18.21 8.79 15.48
N SER A 232 -18.70 7.88 14.64
CA SER A 232 -19.21 8.17 13.30
C SER A 232 -20.68 7.77 13.23
N LYS A 233 -21.44 8.45 12.38
CA LYS A 233 -22.84 8.11 12.10
C LYS A 233 -22.90 7.45 10.74
N GLU A 234 -23.29 6.19 10.71
CA GLU A 234 -23.49 5.45 9.48
C GLU A 234 -24.97 5.15 9.28
N THR A 235 -25.45 5.35 8.04
CA THR A 235 -26.82 5.00 7.68
C THR A 235 -26.87 3.55 7.23
N VAL A 236 -27.38 2.67 8.09
CA VAL A 236 -27.60 1.26 7.80
C VAL A 236 -29.05 1.05 7.38
N TRP A 237 -29.29 0.19 6.39
CA TRP A 237 -30.62 -0.12 5.91
C TRP A 237 -31.16 -1.36 6.62
N ALA A 238 -32.13 -1.16 7.52
CA ALA A 238 -32.73 -2.25 8.29
C ALA A 238 -34.00 -2.75 7.61
N SER A 239 -34.12 -4.08 7.45
CA SER A 239 -35.34 -4.69 6.92
C SER A 239 -36.48 -4.60 7.93
N ARG A 240 -37.64 -4.15 7.48
CA ARG A 240 -38.88 -4.03 8.25
C ARG A 240 -40.02 -4.69 7.49
N VAL A 241 -40.96 -5.24 8.26
CA VAL A 241 -42.20 -5.83 7.75
C VAL A 241 -43.36 -5.21 8.51
N LEU A 242 -44.35 -4.70 7.78
CA LEU A 242 -45.60 -4.18 8.32
C LEU A 242 -46.77 -4.92 7.67
N ASP A 243 -47.76 -5.28 8.48
CA ASP A 243 -49.01 -5.85 8.00
C ASP A 243 -50.11 -4.80 8.10
N ASP A 244 -50.88 -4.63 7.02
CA ASP A 244 -52.04 -3.73 6.97
C ASP A 244 -53.27 -4.47 6.46
N GLU A 245 -54.41 -4.26 7.10
CA GLU A 245 -55.67 -4.87 6.69
C GLU A 245 -56.26 -4.11 5.51
N ILE A 246 -56.44 -4.81 4.39
CA ILE A 246 -57.09 -4.28 3.20
C ILE A 246 -58.58 -4.59 3.22
N TYR A 247 -59.39 -3.59 2.87
CA TYR A 247 -60.83 -3.72 2.69
C TYR A 247 -61.21 -3.08 1.36
N LEU A 248 -61.80 -3.87 0.46
CA LEU A 248 -62.37 -3.38 -0.79
C LEU A 248 -63.87 -3.42 -0.70
N SER A 249 -64.49 -2.23 -0.77
CA SER A 249 -65.94 -2.12 -0.77
C SER A 249 -66.52 -2.52 -2.12
N HIS A 250 -67.75 -3.02 -2.07
CA HIS A 250 -68.54 -3.54 -3.17
C HIS A 250 -68.45 -2.77 -4.48
N SER A 251 -67.71 -3.31 -5.45
CA SER A 251 -67.96 -3.02 -6.86
C SER A 251 -68.24 -4.35 -7.59
N SER A 252 -69.26 -4.36 -8.43
CA SER A 252 -69.59 -5.53 -9.22
C SER A 252 -68.42 -5.85 -10.17
N GLY A 253 -67.74 -6.97 -9.91
CA GLY A 253 -66.65 -7.45 -10.76
C GLY A 253 -65.24 -7.29 -10.18
N SER A 254 -65.07 -6.96 -8.89
CA SER A 254 -63.73 -6.93 -8.29
C SER A 254 -63.02 -8.28 -8.38
N ARG A 255 -61.78 -8.27 -8.85
CA ARG A 255 -60.90 -9.44 -9.01
C ARG A 255 -59.82 -9.41 -7.93
N GLU A 256 -59.16 -10.55 -7.70
CA GLU A 256 -57.98 -10.65 -6.83
C GLU A 256 -56.90 -9.62 -7.19
N SER A 257 -56.73 -9.32 -8.48
CA SER A 257 -55.83 -8.26 -8.96
C SER A 257 -56.15 -6.87 -8.39
N ASP A 258 -57.41 -6.58 -8.09
CA ASP A 258 -57.81 -5.28 -7.53
C ASP A 258 -57.38 -5.17 -6.07
N ALA A 259 -57.36 -6.29 -5.34
CA ALA A 259 -56.85 -6.37 -3.97
C ALA A 259 -55.32 -6.25 -3.93
N GLU A 260 -54.60 -6.78 -4.94
CA GLU A 260 -53.17 -6.52 -5.10
C GLU A 260 -52.87 -5.04 -5.37
N VAL A 261 -53.67 -4.39 -6.23
CA VAL A 261 -53.53 -2.96 -6.53
C VAL A 261 -53.79 -2.09 -5.30
N GLU A 262 -54.85 -2.35 -4.53
CA GLU A 262 -55.13 -1.58 -3.31
C GLU A 262 -54.12 -1.89 -2.19
N GLY A 263 -53.69 -3.15 -2.05
CA GLY A 263 -52.62 -3.53 -1.13
C GLY A 263 -51.32 -2.79 -1.43
N LYS A 264 -50.95 -2.70 -2.72
CA LYS A 264 -49.80 -1.90 -3.16
C LYS A 264 -49.97 -0.42 -2.83
N ARG A 265 -51.13 0.16 -3.14
CA ARG A 265 -51.44 1.57 -2.85
C ARG A 265 -51.33 1.88 -1.36
N ARG A 266 -51.86 1.01 -0.49
CA ARG A 266 -51.79 1.18 0.97
C ARG A 266 -50.37 1.05 1.50
N CYS A 267 -49.60 0.06 1.05
CA CYS A 267 -48.18 -0.05 1.40
C CYS A 267 -47.38 1.20 0.98
N GLU A 268 -47.62 1.74 -0.22
CA GLU A 268 -46.96 2.97 -0.70
C GLU A 268 -47.31 4.19 0.17
N LEU A 269 -48.57 4.34 0.57
CA LEU A 269 -49.01 5.40 1.48
C LEU A 269 -48.41 5.25 2.88
N LEU A 270 -48.32 4.02 3.41
CA LEU A 270 -47.74 3.75 4.72
C LEU A 270 -46.27 4.16 4.80
N VAL A 271 -45.51 3.91 3.72
CA VAL A 271 -44.07 4.23 3.69
C VAL A 271 -43.75 5.65 3.21
N GLN A 272 -44.77 6.44 2.91
CA GLN A 272 -44.59 7.80 2.42
C GLN A 272 -43.89 8.67 3.47
N GLY A 273 -42.73 9.22 3.12
CA GLY A 273 -41.94 10.09 4.00
C GLY A 273 -40.92 9.37 4.89
N MET A 274 -40.89 8.03 4.91
CA MET A 274 -39.93 7.25 5.71
C MET A 274 -38.58 7.03 5.02
N GLY A 275 -38.40 7.49 3.78
CA GLY A 275 -37.16 7.34 3.02
C GLY A 275 -36.78 5.88 2.72
N VAL A 276 -37.78 5.00 2.63
CA VAL A 276 -37.57 3.55 2.44
C VAL A 276 -37.07 3.19 1.04
N ARG A 277 -36.52 1.99 0.90
CA ARG A 277 -36.22 1.35 -0.40
C ARG A 277 -36.68 -0.10 -0.43
N ASN A 278 -36.60 -0.73 -1.60
CA ASN A 278 -36.91 -2.15 -1.82
C ASN A 278 -38.30 -2.59 -1.32
N LEU A 279 -39.32 -1.74 -1.50
CA LEU A 279 -40.70 -2.07 -1.12
C LEU A 279 -41.21 -3.28 -1.91
N GLN A 280 -41.54 -4.35 -1.20
CA GLN A 280 -42.21 -5.53 -1.71
C GLN A 280 -43.57 -5.66 -1.01
N VAL A 281 -44.59 -5.98 -1.79
CA VAL A 281 -45.95 -6.11 -1.29
C VAL A 281 -46.43 -7.52 -1.58
N LYS A 282 -46.87 -8.21 -0.54
CA LYS A 282 -47.51 -9.52 -0.64
C LYS A 282 -48.88 -9.44 0.01
N VAL A 283 -49.93 -9.69 -0.78
CA VAL A 283 -51.28 -9.78 -0.23
C VAL A 283 -51.57 -11.23 0.11
N SER A 284 -52.08 -11.48 1.31
CA SER A 284 -52.42 -12.81 1.80
C SER A 284 -53.75 -12.80 2.59
N ALA A 285 -54.24 -14.00 2.92
CA ALA A 285 -55.46 -14.20 3.71
C ALA A 285 -56.75 -13.61 3.07
N PHE A 286 -56.97 -13.87 1.78
CA PHE A 286 -58.19 -13.46 1.09
C PHE A 286 -59.43 -14.15 1.65
N ARG A 287 -60.36 -13.34 2.17
CA ARG A 287 -61.70 -13.78 2.53
C ARG A 287 -62.73 -12.89 1.85
N GLN A 288 -63.67 -13.53 1.16
CA GLN A 288 -64.81 -12.87 0.57
C GLN A 288 -66.02 -13.06 1.51
N ASP A 289 -66.54 -11.96 2.05
CA ASP A 289 -67.73 -11.97 2.90
C ASP A 289 -68.90 -11.38 2.11
N CYS A 290 -69.81 -12.24 1.66
CA CYS A 290 -70.99 -11.84 0.89
C CYS A 290 -72.23 -11.71 1.75
N GLN A 291 -72.96 -10.61 1.60
CA GLN A 291 -74.28 -10.39 2.18
C GLN A 291 -75.32 -10.18 1.08
N SER A 292 -76.49 -10.78 1.24
CA SER A 292 -77.63 -10.56 0.34
C SER A 292 -78.48 -9.40 0.83
N ILE A 293 -78.65 -8.37 0.00
CA ILE A 293 -79.54 -7.23 0.27
C ILE A 293 -80.57 -7.17 -0.86
N GLY A 294 -81.77 -7.69 -0.63
CA GLY A 294 -82.79 -7.82 -1.66
C GLY A 294 -82.43 -8.88 -2.72
N SER A 295 -82.48 -8.52 -4.00
CA SER A 295 -82.05 -9.37 -5.11
C SER A 295 -80.54 -9.33 -5.37
N ASP A 296 -79.83 -8.39 -4.75
CA ASP A 296 -78.43 -8.12 -5.04
C ASP A 296 -77.52 -8.77 -3.99
N GLN A 297 -76.42 -9.36 -4.45
CA GLN A 297 -75.38 -9.94 -3.59
C GLN A 297 -74.20 -8.98 -3.53
N LEU A 298 -73.92 -8.46 -2.34
CA LEU A 298 -72.84 -7.55 -2.05
C LEU A 298 -71.73 -8.34 -1.35
N CYS A 299 -70.63 -8.61 -2.07
CA CYS A 299 -69.42 -9.23 -1.52
C CYS A 299 -68.32 -8.23 -1.18
N ASP A 300 -67.91 -8.21 0.09
CA ASP A 300 -66.72 -7.51 0.56
C ASP A 300 -65.50 -8.40 0.44
N TRP A 301 -64.35 -7.79 0.14
CA TRP A 301 -63.07 -8.47 0.21
C TRP A 301 -62.26 -7.96 1.39
N ARG A 302 -61.78 -8.91 2.19
CA ARG A 302 -60.85 -8.67 3.30
C ARG A 302 -59.57 -9.46 3.05
N GLY A 303 -58.45 -8.85 3.37
CA GLY A 303 -57.14 -9.49 3.31
C GLY A 303 -56.11 -8.71 4.11
N THR A 304 -54.89 -9.22 4.13
CA THR A 304 -53.76 -8.58 4.79
C THR A 304 -52.68 -8.32 3.75
N ALA A 305 -52.30 -7.06 3.58
CA ALA A 305 -51.14 -6.67 2.79
C ALA A 305 -49.91 -6.63 3.70
N THR A 306 -48.95 -7.51 3.44
CA THR A 306 -47.63 -7.52 4.09
C THR A 306 -46.66 -6.69 3.26
N CYS A 307 -46.29 -5.52 3.78
CA CYS A 307 -45.34 -4.59 3.20
C CYS A 307 -43.94 -4.87 3.77
N SER A 308 -43.01 -5.37 2.95
CA SER A 308 -41.61 -5.56 3.33
C SER A 308 -40.76 -4.47 2.68
N PHE A 309 -39.94 -3.77 3.46
CA PHE A 309 -39.11 -2.66 2.96
C PHE A 309 -37.83 -2.50 3.79
N GLU A 310 -36.90 -1.69 3.29
CA GLU A 310 -35.70 -1.30 4.02
C GLU A 310 -35.80 0.16 4.45
N GLU A 311 -35.63 0.43 5.75
CA GLU A 311 -35.68 1.76 6.35
C GLU A 311 -34.26 2.22 6.72
N PRO A 312 -33.88 3.47 6.44
CA PRO A 312 -32.59 4.01 6.85
C PRO A 312 -32.58 4.20 8.37
N GLN A 313 -31.64 3.55 9.04
CA GLN A 313 -31.38 3.73 10.46
C GLN A 313 -29.97 4.31 10.63
N THR A 314 -29.90 5.45 11.32
CA THR A 314 -28.62 6.01 11.72
C THR A 314 -28.13 5.22 12.92
N VAL A 315 -27.07 4.45 12.72
CA VAL A 315 -26.38 3.72 13.79
C VAL A 315 -25.11 4.50 14.12
N ASP A 316 -24.89 4.74 15.41
CA ASP A 316 -23.61 5.26 15.88
C ASP A 316 -22.59 4.11 15.79
N VAL A 317 -21.64 4.24 14.87
CA VAL A 317 -20.54 3.30 14.65
C VAL A 317 -19.26 3.97 15.09
N GLU A 318 -18.52 3.32 15.98
CA GLU A 318 -17.20 3.79 16.40
C GLU A 318 -16.15 3.21 15.45
N THR A 319 -15.34 4.10 14.86
CA THR A 319 -14.23 3.70 14.00
C THR A 319 -12.91 3.86 14.75
N CYS A 320 -12.09 2.80 14.74
CA CYS A 320 -10.78 2.77 15.37
C CYS A 320 -9.69 2.73 14.29
N ASN A 321 -8.80 3.72 14.27
CA ASN A 321 -7.72 3.80 13.27
C ASN A 321 -6.57 2.85 13.64
N LEU A 322 -6.69 1.58 13.22
CA LEU A 322 -5.63 0.57 13.31
C LEU A 322 -4.42 0.90 12.42
#